data_AF-A0A1U9R4L4-F1
#
_entry.id   AF-A0A1U9R4L4-F1
#
_cell.length_a   1.000
_cell.length_b   1.000
_cell.length_c   1.000
_cell.angle_alpha   90.00
_cell.angle_beta   90.00
_cell.angle_gamma   90.00
#
_symmetry.space_group_name_H-M   'P 1'
#
loop_
_entity.id
_entity.type
_entity.pdbx_description
1 polymer ?
#
loop_
_entity_poly.entity_id
_entity_poly.type
_entity_poly.pdbx_seq_one_letter_code
_entity_poly.pdbx_strand_id
1 'polypeptide(L)'
;MPMLLDAVLNVGTEGELAATLQHVVDSAADLTDARYGALALAGPAHGRGPERGRSRIAELFSVGLSDDERRRITRLPTGHTGLLGHPGSSLSLGVPVRVHNDVLGHLCLARKRHGPFTEEDLALLRVLASQAGIAIGNARLYGTARQRERWIEGAAAVTTALLSGEPAADALTTLAKSARILAGAAAGVVLLPTDEGGMEIVAASALDDPGDIVGTNIAPGSPVLVQLLSGEPVYIDDSATDPRMTTHVRTRFGPSMMLPLQSGGRLIGTLALPRKRGGRPYTAVDRLLATQFASQAALALVLADAQHNRERLAVFEDRDRIARDLHDLVVQRLFATEMMLESTRRRAGEGELSDLLGHAVDELDSTIQEVRTTIFALQQPPADAPTSLRGKVLRETAGAAALLGFQPSVHFTGAVDTLVEDTLHTGLLAALRGALAAAHRRAGVTSIDVEVDATATLPDGRDGVRLVVSDDGEPAEGEEDTTVTWEIGR
;
A
#
# COMPACT_ATOMS: atom_id res chain seq x y z
N MET A 1 -42.78 -4.33 33.91
CA MET A 1 -41.40 -4.22 34.45
C MET A 1 -40.42 -5.27 33.89
N PRO A 2 -40.70 -6.59 33.83
CA PRO A 2 -39.74 -7.58 33.29
C PRO A 2 -39.35 -7.34 31.84
N MET A 3 -40.31 -7.00 30.97
CA MET A 3 -40.07 -6.72 29.55
C MET A 3 -39.17 -5.50 29.29
N LEU A 4 -39.16 -4.51 30.19
CA LEU A 4 -38.26 -3.36 30.07
C LEU A 4 -36.83 -3.73 30.45
N LEU A 5 -36.64 -4.63 31.42
CA LEU A 5 -35.32 -5.07 31.84
C LEU A 5 -34.65 -5.91 30.73
N ASP A 6 -35.40 -6.82 30.11
CA ASP A 6 -34.91 -7.62 28.99
C ASP A 6 -34.65 -6.78 27.74
N ALA A 7 -35.49 -5.77 27.47
CA ALA A 7 -35.26 -4.84 26.37
C ALA A 7 -34.01 -3.97 26.60
N VAL A 8 -33.79 -3.48 27.83
CA VAL A 8 -32.62 -2.65 28.21
C VAL A 8 -31.31 -3.45 28.16
N LEU A 9 -31.35 -4.74 28.50
CA LEU A 9 -30.20 -5.64 28.43
C LEU A 9 -29.84 -6.06 26.99
N ASN A 10 -30.80 -6.02 26.05
CA ASN A 10 -30.61 -6.46 24.67
C ASN A 10 -30.54 -5.31 23.64
N VAL A 11 -30.30 -4.06 24.05
CA VAL A 11 -30.11 -2.96 23.10
C VAL A 11 -28.76 -3.13 22.39
N GLY A 12 -28.80 -3.68 21.18
CA GLY A 12 -27.65 -3.90 20.30
C GLY A 12 -27.54 -2.86 19.19
N THR A 13 -28.60 -2.17 18.80
CA THR A 13 -28.56 -1.24 17.65
C THR A 13 -29.12 0.14 17.98
N GLU A 14 -28.77 1.16 17.16
CA GLU A 14 -29.30 2.53 17.31
C GLU A 14 -30.84 2.57 17.18
N GLY A 15 -31.41 1.74 16.30
CA GLY A 15 -32.86 1.63 16.14
C GLY A 15 -33.56 1.05 17.38
N GLU A 16 -32.95 0.04 18.01
CA GLU A 16 -33.43 -0.53 19.28
C GLU A 16 -33.28 0.47 20.43
N LEU A 17 -32.21 1.27 20.45
CA LEU A 17 -32.03 2.32 21.45
C LEU A 17 -33.12 3.38 21.35
N ALA A 18 -33.39 3.92 20.15
CA ALA A 18 -34.39 4.95 19.95
C ALA A 18 -35.80 4.49 20.38
N ALA A 19 -36.16 3.26 20.03
CA ALA A 19 -37.43 2.66 20.46
C ALA A 19 -37.49 2.45 21.98
N THR A 20 -36.39 1.99 22.59
CA THR A 20 -36.30 1.80 24.04
C THR A 20 -36.44 3.13 24.79
N LEU A 21 -35.76 4.19 24.33
CA LEU A 21 -35.82 5.52 24.93
C LEU A 21 -37.20 6.16 24.78
N GLN A 22 -37.86 5.99 23.63
CA GLN A 22 -39.24 6.43 23.46
C GLN A 22 -40.18 5.69 24.41
N HIS A 23 -40.04 4.36 24.53
CA HIS A 23 -40.85 3.56 25.44
C HIS A 23 -40.63 3.93 26.92
N VAL A 24 -39.41 4.34 27.30
CA VAL A 24 -39.14 4.89 28.63
C VAL A 24 -39.90 6.20 28.87
N VAL A 25 -39.95 7.09 27.88
CA VAL A 25 -40.72 8.35 27.98
C VAL A 25 -42.22 8.08 28.07
N ASP A 26 -42.73 7.18 27.24
CA ASP A 26 -44.15 6.79 27.22
C ASP A 26 -44.54 6.16 28.57
N SER A 27 -43.74 5.19 29.05
CA SER A 27 -43.93 4.55 30.36
C SER A 27 -43.87 5.55 31.51
N ALA A 28 -42.95 6.52 31.46
CA ALA A 28 -42.84 7.55 32.47
C ALA A 28 -44.09 8.43 32.53
N ALA A 29 -44.65 8.81 31.38
CA ALA A 29 -45.86 9.60 31.33
C ALA A 29 -47.09 8.81 31.79
N ASP A 30 -47.24 7.57 31.34
CA ASP A 30 -48.39 6.73 31.66
C ASP A 30 -48.43 6.34 33.14
N LEU A 31 -47.31 5.89 33.71
CA LEU A 31 -47.26 5.41 35.09
C LEU A 31 -47.36 6.54 36.13
N THR A 32 -47.01 7.77 35.77
CA THR A 32 -47.11 8.95 36.66
C THR A 32 -48.34 9.81 36.36
N ASP A 33 -49.19 9.38 35.40
CA ASP A 33 -50.36 10.12 34.94
C ASP A 33 -50.03 11.55 34.45
N ALA A 34 -48.86 11.72 33.83
CA ALA A 34 -48.41 12.98 33.26
C ALA A 34 -49.01 13.19 31.86
N ARG A 35 -49.42 14.42 31.55
CA ARG A 35 -49.90 14.77 30.20
C ARG A 35 -48.76 14.91 29.19
N TYR A 36 -47.56 15.26 29.65
CA TYR A 36 -46.38 15.49 28.80
C TYR A 36 -45.16 14.81 29.40
N GLY A 37 -44.35 14.20 28.53
CA GLY A 37 -43.05 13.64 28.89
C GLY A 37 -42.00 13.95 27.81
N ALA A 38 -40.76 14.17 28.24
CA ALA A 38 -39.64 14.43 27.35
C ALA A 38 -38.32 13.88 27.92
N LEU A 39 -37.57 13.15 27.09
CA LEU A 39 -36.17 12.81 27.34
C LEU A 39 -35.29 13.58 26.37
N ALA A 40 -34.46 14.47 26.90
CA ALA A 40 -33.50 15.24 26.12
C ALA A 40 -32.09 14.73 26.38
N LEU A 41 -31.38 14.32 25.33
CA LEU A 41 -29.97 13.93 25.38
C LEU A 41 -29.07 15.09 24.97
N ALA A 42 -27.96 15.25 25.67
CA ALA A 42 -26.96 16.27 25.40
C ALA A 42 -26.17 15.94 24.12
N GLY A 43 -26.13 16.90 23.20
CA GLY A 43 -25.18 16.87 22.09
C GLY A 43 -23.77 17.26 22.55
N PRO A 44 -22.74 16.85 21.81
CA PRO A 44 -21.38 17.23 22.12
C PRO A 44 -21.23 18.77 22.04
N ALA A 45 -20.57 19.37 23.03
CA ALA A 45 -20.42 20.82 23.13
C ALA A 45 -19.55 21.38 21.99
N HIS A 46 -20.19 21.78 20.88
CA HIS A 46 -19.50 22.42 19.75
C HIS A 46 -19.78 23.93 19.76
N GLY A 47 -18.76 24.73 20.09
CA GLY A 47 -18.79 26.19 19.98
C GLY A 47 -17.50 26.87 20.46
N ARG A 48 -17.00 27.86 19.71
CA ARG A 48 -16.05 28.87 20.19
C ARG A 48 -16.83 30.06 20.79
N GLY A 49 -16.36 30.61 21.91
CA GLY A 49 -16.92 31.82 22.54
C GLY A 49 -17.67 31.58 23.86
N PRO A 50 -18.41 32.58 24.38
CA PRO A 50 -19.06 32.56 25.70
C PRO A 50 -20.23 31.56 25.84
N GLU A 51 -20.44 30.73 24.82
CA GLU A 51 -21.38 29.60 24.82
C GLU A 51 -20.77 28.28 25.35
N ARG A 52 -19.46 28.27 25.70
CA ARG A 52 -18.83 27.14 26.42
C ARG A 52 -19.58 26.89 27.73
N GLY A 53 -20.28 25.75 27.79
CA GLY A 53 -21.10 25.33 28.92
C GLY A 53 -22.59 25.16 28.60
N ARG A 54 -23.05 25.53 27.40
CA ARG A 54 -24.46 25.37 26.99
C ARG A 54 -24.66 24.07 26.20
N SER A 55 -25.11 23.01 26.88
CA SER A 55 -25.45 21.74 26.22
C SER A 55 -26.69 21.92 25.32
N ARG A 56 -26.50 21.81 24.00
CA ARG A 56 -27.59 21.70 23.02
C ARG A 56 -28.18 20.30 23.08
N ILE A 57 -29.46 20.17 22.74
CA ILE A 57 -30.10 18.87 22.62
C ILE A 57 -29.63 18.21 21.32
N ALA A 58 -29.05 17.02 21.41
CA ALA A 58 -28.75 16.18 20.24
C ALA A 58 -30.00 15.42 19.80
N GLU A 59 -30.68 14.81 20.76
CA GLU A 59 -31.87 13.99 20.51
C GLU A 59 -32.94 14.28 21.55
N LEU A 60 -34.20 14.28 21.10
CA LEU A 60 -35.37 14.57 21.91
C LEU A 60 -36.43 13.50 21.64
N PHE A 61 -36.78 12.74 22.67
CA PHE A 61 -37.90 11.80 22.69
C PHE A 61 -39.02 12.41 23.51
N SER A 62 -40.26 12.32 23.05
CA SER A 62 -41.36 13.04 23.71
C SER A 62 -42.71 12.38 23.50
N VAL A 63 -43.61 12.60 24.45
CA VAL A 63 -45.02 12.20 24.39
C VAL A 63 -45.92 13.37 24.81
N GLY A 64 -47.07 13.49 24.17
CA GLY A 64 -48.07 14.53 24.43
C GLY A 64 -47.75 15.92 23.85
N LEU A 65 -46.55 16.14 23.31
CA LEU A 65 -46.15 17.40 22.64
C LEU A 65 -46.46 17.35 21.15
N SER A 66 -46.95 18.45 20.59
CA SER A 66 -47.05 18.65 19.13
C SER A 66 -45.68 18.93 18.50
N ASP A 67 -45.55 18.76 17.18
CA ASP A 67 -44.29 19.02 16.45
C ASP A 67 -43.82 20.47 16.60
N ASP A 68 -44.75 21.43 16.66
CA ASP A 68 -44.44 22.85 16.90
C ASP A 68 -43.92 23.11 18.31
N GLU A 69 -44.45 22.41 19.32
CA GLU A 69 -43.94 22.50 20.69
C GLU A 69 -42.57 21.82 20.81
N ARG A 70 -42.38 20.68 20.15
CA ARG A 70 -41.09 19.96 20.10
C ARG A 70 -39.98 20.83 19.52
N ARG A 71 -40.26 21.57 18.43
CA ARG A 71 -39.31 22.50 17.79
C ARG A 71 -38.90 23.67 18.69
N ARG A 72 -39.76 24.06 19.64
CA ARG A 72 -39.46 25.16 20.60
C ARG A 72 -38.52 24.72 21.73
N ILE A 73 -38.38 23.42 21.96
CA ILE A 73 -37.46 22.86 22.96
C ILE A 73 -36.04 22.81 22.37
N THR A 74 -35.31 23.90 22.53
CA THR A 74 -33.96 24.06 21.95
C THR A 74 -32.83 23.83 22.94
N ARG A 75 -33.14 23.62 24.23
CA ARG A 75 -32.16 23.54 25.32
C ARG A 75 -32.56 22.48 26.35
N LEU A 76 -31.56 21.82 26.93
CA LEU A 76 -31.77 20.87 28.02
C LEU A 76 -32.48 21.56 29.20
N PRO A 77 -33.56 20.97 29.74
CA PRO A 77 -34.18 21.47 30.95
C PRO A 77 -33.22 21.28 32.12
N THR A 78 -32.46 22.32 32.46
CA THR A 78 -31.81 22.40 33.77
C THR A 78 -32.94 22.57 34.76
N GLY A 79 -33.19 21.63 35.66
CA GLY A 79 -34.34 21.63 36.60
C GLY A 79 -34.47 22.85 37.52
N HIS A 80 -33.72 23.93 37.27
CA HIS A 80 -33.74 25.21 37.96
C HIS A 80 -34.20 26.37 37.06
N THR A 81 -34.22 26.23 35.72
CA THR A 81 -34.71 27.24 34.77
C THR A 81 -34.98 26.62 33.39
N GLY A 82 -36.23 26.72 32.92
CA GLY A 82 -36.66 26.33 31.56
C GLY A 82 -38.18 26.37 31.45
N LEU A 83 -38.75 26.34 30.24
CA LEU A 83 -40.18 26.53 29.94
C LEU A 83 -41.16 25.57 30.67
N LEU A 84 -40.63 24.61 31.44
CA LEU A 84 -41.37 23.69 32.31
C LEU A 84 -41.14 23.94 33.81
N GLY A 85 -40.34 24.93 34.22
CA GLY A 85 -40.00 25.19 35.63
C GLY A 85 -40.14 26.68 35.98
N HIS A 86 -41.22 27.01 36.69
CA HIS A 86 -41.19 28.12 37.65
C HIS A 86 -40.81 27.52 39.01
N PRO A 87 -39.95 28.17 39.82
CA PRO A 87 -39.71 27.74 41.18
C PRO A 87 -41.03 27.81 41.96
N GLY A 88 -41.52 26.68 42.44
CA GLY A 88 -42.73 26.59 43.25
C GLY A 88 -44.01 26.14 42.55
N SER A 89 -43.97 25.71 41.28
CA SER A 89 -45.15 25.10 40.65
C SER A 89 -45.07 23.56 40.72
N SER A 90 -46.09 22.92 41.29
CA SER A 90 -46.29 21.46 41.37
C SER A 90 -46.49 20.78 39.99
N LEU A 91 -46.04 21.44 38.92
CA LEU A 91 -46.45 21.24 37.53
C LEU A 91 -45.39 20.55 36.67
N SER A 92 -44.19 20.26 37.19
CA SER A 92 -43.18 19.46 36.51
C SER A 92 -42.28 18.67 37.45
N LEU A 93 -41.77 17.55 36.93
CA LEU A 93 -40.88 16.62 37.62
C LEU A 93 -39.74 16.26 36.68
N GLY A 94 -38.49 16.26 37.16
CA GLY A 94 -37.35 16.01 36.29
C GLY A 94 -36.19 15.35 37.01
N VAL A 95 -35.53 14.41 36.33
CA VAL A 95 -34.38 13.67 36.83
C VAL A 95 -33.29 13.57 35.76
N PRO A 96 -32.01 13.56 36.17
CA PRO A 96 -30.91 13.37 35.22
C PRO A 96 -30.83 11.90 34.77
N VAL A 97 -30.53 11.71 33.48
CA VAL A 97 -30.18 10.41 32.90
C VAL A 97 -28.67 10.29 32.91
N ARG A 98 -28.16 9.29 33.64
CA ARG A 98 -26.74 9.09 33.89
C ARG A 98 -26.24 7.78 33.30
N VAL A 99 -25.04 7.82 32.74
CA VAL A 99 -24.27 6.62 32.40
C VAL A 99 -23.04 6.63 33.28
N HIS A 100 -22.93 5.67 34.20
CA HIS A 100 -21.95 5.72 35.29
C HIS A 100 -22.06 7.04 36.06
N ASN A 101 -21.03 7.91 35.99
CA ASN A 101 -21.00 9.19 36.70
C ASN A 101 -21.34 10.40 35.81
N ASP A 102 -21.54 10.19 34.50
CA ASP A 102 -21.74 11.26 33.53
C ASP A 102 -23.24 11.49 33.27
N VAL A 103 -23.69 12.74 33.39
CA VAL A 103 -25.06 13.14 33.04
C VAL A 103 -25.14 13.34 31.53
N LEU A 104 -25.83 12.44 30.83
CA LEU A 104 -25.99 12.49 29.38
C LEU A 104 -27.30 13.13 28.93
N GLY A 105 -28.26 13.30 29.84
CA GLY A 105 -29.56 13.87 29.50
C GLY A 105 -30.45 14.13 30.70
N HIS A 106 -31.67 14.56 30.44
CA HIS A 106 -32.70 14.77 31.45
C HIS A 106 -34.02 14.17 30.97
N LEU A 107 -34.67 13.42 31.86
CA LEU A 107 -36.03 12.95 31.71
C LEU A 107 -36.94 13.89 32.51
N CYS A 108 -37.92 14.48 31.84
CA CYS A 108 -38.81 15.47 32.41
C CYS A 108 -40.27 15.12 32.11
N LEU A 109 -41.14 15.34 33.09
CA LEU A 109 -42.57 15.21 33.00
C LEU A 109 -43.23 16.53 33.37
N ALA A 110 -44.39 16.82 32.79
CA ALA A 110 -45.13 18.03 33.09
C ALA A 110 -46.64 17.80 33.07
N ARG A 111 -47.34 18.60 33.86
CA ARG A 111 -48.81 18.64 34.00
C ARG A 111 -49.39 17.25 34.28
N LYS A 112 -49.27 16.80 35.53
CA LYS A 112 -49.99 15.64 36.03
C LYS A 112 -51.50 15.87 35.90
N ARG A 113 -52.23 14.87 35.40
CA ARG A 113 -53.68 15.01 35.13
C ARG A 113 -54.47 15.05 36.43
N HIS A 114 -54.05 14.26 37.42
CA HIS A 114 -54.69 14.21 38.74
C HIS A 114 -53.67 14.48 39.87
N GLY A 115 -53.88 15.58 40.59
CA GLY A 115 -53.07 15.93 41.77
C GLY A 115 -51.64 16.40 41.44
N PRO A 116 -50.86 16.75 42.48
CA PRO A 116 -49.44 17.07 42.33
C PRO A 116 -48.60 15.78 42.13
N PHE A 117 -47.39 15.94 41.57
CA PHE A 117 -46.41 14.86 41.58
C PHE A 117 -46.03 14.48 43.02
N THR A 118 -45.91 13.18 43.27
CA THR A 118 -45.60 12.59 44.58
C THR A 118 -44.14 12.14 44.66
N GLU A 119 -43.66 11.81 45.86
CA GLU A 119 -42.35 11.16 46.04
C GLU A 119 -42.29 9.78 45.36
N GLU A 120 -43.43 9.10 45.23
CA GLU A 120 -43.52 7.83 44.50
C GLU A 120 -43.32 8.04 42.99
N ASP A 121 -43.89 9.12 42.41
CA ASP A 121 -43.62 9.48 41.01
C ASP A 121 -42.14 9.81 40.79
N LEU A 122 -41.51 10.53 41.74
CA LEU A 122 -40.09 10.84 41.68
C LEU A 122 -39.23 9.57 41.76
N ALA A 123 -39.56 8.64 42.66
CA ALA A 123 -38.88 7.36 42.78
C ALA A 123 -38.99 6.54 41.50
N LEU A 124 -40.19 6.45 40.91
CA LEU A 124 -40.41 5.77 39.64
C LEU A 124 -39.62 6.41 38.50
N LEU A 125 -39.65 7.75 38.40
CA LEU A 125 -38.94 8.46 37.34
C LEU A 125 -37.43 8.25 37.43
N ARG A 126 -36.86 8.17 38.65
CA ARG A 126 -35.44 7.83 38.87
C ARG A 126 -35.11 6.42 38.37
N VAL A 127 -35.98 5.43 38.61
CA VAL A 127 -35.78 4.07 38.10
C VAL A 127 -35.77 4.07 36.58
N LEU A 128 -36.75 4.72 35.94
CA LEU A 128 -36.84 4.81 34.49
C LEU A 128 -35.65 5.56 33.87
N ALA A 129 -35.20 6.65 34.49
CA ALA A 129 -34.00 7.38 34.07
C ALA A 129 -32.72 6.53 34.22
N SER A 130 -32.65 5.69 35.25
CA SER A 130 -31.56 4.72 35.40
C SER A 130 -31.59 3.67 34.28
N GLN A 131 -32.77 3.17 33.91
CA GLN A 131 -32.94 2.21 32.82
C GLN A 131 -32.54 2.81 31.46
N ALA A 132 -32.96 4.06 31.18
CA ALA A 132 -32.49 4.80 30.00
C ALA A 132 -30.96 4.96 30.00
N GLY A 133 -30.36 5.25 31.16
CA GLY A 133 -28.91 5.30 31.31
C GLY A 133 -28.22 3.98 30.94
N ILE A 134 -28.72 2.85 31.46
CA ILE A 134 -28.17 1.53 31.14
C ILE A 134 -28.29 1.24 29.63
N ALA A 135 -29.46 1.50 29.03
CA ALA A 135 -29.68 1.29 27.60
C ALA A 135 -28.70 2.11 26.72
N ILE A 136 -28.51 3.39 27.05
CA ILE A 136 -27.55 4.26 26.35
C ILE A 136 -26.12 3.74 26.52
N GLY A 137 -25.77 3.30 27.74
CA GLY A 137 -24.47 2.69 28.03
C GLY A 137 -24.23 1.44 27.19
N ASN A 138 -25.20 0.53 27.13
CA ASN A 138 -25.13 -0.72 26.36
C ASN A 138 -25.00 -0.46 24.87
N ALA A 139 -25.84 0.41 24.30
CA ALA A 139 -25.76 0.78 22.89
C ALA A 139 -24.40 1.39 22.52
N ARG A 140 -23.84 2.24 23.39
CA ARG A 140 -22.51 2.85 23.17
C ARG A 140 -21.39 1.80 23.26
N LEU A 141 -21.47 0.89 24.23
CA LEU A 141 -20.52 -0.22 24.37
C LEU A 141 -20.58 -1.15 23.16
N TYR A 142 -21.78 -1.55 22.74
CA TYR A 142 -21.99 -2.39 21.57
C TYR A 142 -21.47 -1.70 20.29
N GLY A 143 -21.82 -0.42 20.08
CA GLY A 143 -21.33 0.33 18.93
C GLY A 143 -19.79 0.43 18.89
N THR A 144 -19.17 0.67 20.04
CA THR A 144 -17.70 0.69 20.16
C THR A 144 -17.08 -0.68 19.90
N ALA A 145 -17.70 -1.75 20.41
CA ALA A 145 -17.25 -3.12 20.20
C ALA A 145 -17.37 -3.53 18.72
N ARG A 146 -18.51 -3.23 18.08
CA ARG A 146 -18.75 -3.50 16.65
C ARG A 146 -17.81 -2.70 15.76
N GLN A 147 -17.50 -1.45 16.13
CA GLN A 147 -16.49 -0.67 15.43
C GLN A 147 -15.12 -1.34 15.55
N ARG A 148 -14.69 -1.73 16.76
CA ARG A 148 -13.43 -2.46 16.99
C ARG A 148 -13.33 -3.75 16.17
N GLU A 149 -14.39 -4.56 16.17
CA GLU A 149 -14.47 -5.81 15.41
C GLU A 149 -14.20 -5.58 13.92
N ARG A 150 -14.90 -4.62 13.30
CA ARG A 150 -14.70 -4.27 11.88
C ARG A 150 -13.27 -3.83 11.59
N TRP A 151 -12.65 -3.07 12.50
CA TRP A 151 -11.25 -2.66 12.34
C TRP A 151 -10.27 -3.84 12.41
N ILE A 152 -10.52 -4.81 13.30
CA ILE A 152 -9.72 -6.05 13.40
C ILE A 152 -9.87 -6.90 12.13
N GLU A 153 -11.11 -7.14 11.70
CA GLU A 153 -11.38 -7.90 10.47
C GLU A 153 -10.73 -7.24 9.25
N GLY A 154 -10.83 -5.90 9.16
CA GLY A 154 -10.20 -5.14 8.09
C GLY A 154 -8.67 -5.23 8.10
N ALA A 155 -8.05 -5.17 9.28
CA ALA A 155 -6.60 -5.32 9.40
C ALA A 155 -6.14 -6.73 8.99
N ALA A 156 -6.88 -7.76 9.38
CA ALA A 156 -6.62 -9.14 8.96
C ALA A 156 -6.75 -9.30 7.43
N ALA A 157 -7.81 -8.74 6.83
CA ALA A 157 -8.00 -8.79 5.38
C ALA A 157 -6.86 -8.09 4.62
N VAL A 158 -6.40 -6.92 5.08
CA VAL A 158 -5.25 -6.23 4.50
C VAL A 158 -3.96 -7.03 4.67
N THR A 159 -3.75 -7.64 5.83
CA THR A 159 -2.57 -8.48 6.07
C THR A 159 -2.54 -9.66 5.11
N THR A 160 -3.68 -10.34 4.92
CA THR A 160 -3.80 -11.44 3.95
C THR A 160 -3.54 -10.97 2.52
N ALA A 161 -4.08 -9.83 2.10
CA ALA A 161 -3.87 -9.28 0.76
C ALA A 161 -2.41 -8.86 0.51
N LEU A 162 -1.71 -8.36 1.54
CA LEU A 162 -0.30 -8.02 1.43
C LEU A 162 0.61 -9.25 1.36
N LEU A 163 0.19 -10.38 1.94
CA LEU A 163 0.97 -11.62 2.01
C LEU A 163 0.59 -12.66 0.95
N SER A 164 -0.44 -12.42 0.13
CA SER A 164 -0.90 -13.35 -0.91
C SER A 164 -0.01 -13.38 -2.16
N GLY A 165 1.05 -12.57 -2.22
CA GLY A 165 1.94 -12.46 -3.37
C GLY A 165 1.39 -11.60 -4.51
N GLU A 166 0.32 -10.84 -4.26
CA GLU A 166 -0.17 -9.83 -5.22
C GLU A 166 0.88 -8.72 -5.44
N PRO A 167 0.86 -8.05 -6.62
CA PRO A 167 1.71 -6.89 -6.85
C PRO A 167 1.53 -5.84 -5.73
N ALA A 168 2.64 -5.26 -5.26
CA ALA A 168 2.62 -4.32 -4.14
C ALA A 168 1.63 -3.16 -4.35
N ALA A 169 1.47 -2.68 -5.58
CA ALA A 169 0.52 -1.62 -5.93
C ALA A 169 -0.95 -2.00 -5.64
N ASP A 170 -1.33 -3.25 -5.90
CA ASP A 170 -2.69 -3.75 -5.69
C ASP A 170 -2.99 -3.90 -4.20
N ALA A 171 -2.00 -4.36 -3.43
CA ALA A 171 -2.13 -4.52 -1.99
C ALA A 171 -2.18 -3.17 -1.24
N LEU A 172 -1.40 -2.17 -1.69
CA LEU A 172 -1.47 -0.80 -1.16
C LEU A 172 -2.81 -0.12 -1.50
N THR A 173 -3.36 -0.39 -2.69
CA THR A 173 -4.70 0.07 -3.07
C THR A 173 -5.77 -0.57 -2.18
N THR A 174 -5.62 -1.85 -1.84
CA THR A 174 -6.50 -2.57 -0.91
C THR A 174 -6.42 -1.99 0.51
N LEU A 175 -5.22 -1.67 1.00
CA LEU A 175 -5.01 -0.96 2.26
C LEU A 175 -5.75 0.40 2.26
N ALA A 176 -5.53 1.21 1.22
CA ALA A 176 -6.17 2.52 1.06
C ALA A 176 -7.71 2.41 1.08
N LYS A 177 -8.26 1.45 0.31
CA LYS A 177 -9.71 1.21 0.22
C LYS A 177 -10.30 0.76 1.57
N SER A 178 -9.68 -0.22 2.21
CA SER A 178 -10.15 -0.76 3.50
C SER A 178 -10.14 0.32 4.58
N ALA A 179 -9.03 1.06 4.70
CA ALA A 179 -8.90 2.15 5.66
C ALA A 179 -9.96 3.25 5.43
N ARG A 180 -10.22 3.61 4.17
CA ARG A 180 -11.25 4.59 3.80
C ARG A 180 -12.63 4.16 4.31
N ILE A 181 -13.02 2.92 4.04
CA ILE A 181 -14.32 2.38 4.42
C ILE A 181 -14.47 2.34 5.94
N LEU A 182 -13.46 1.80 6.65
CA LEU A 182 -13.49 1.65 8.11
C LEU A 182 -13.52 3.00 8.85
N ALA A 183 -12.82 4.01 8.32
CA ALA A 183 -12.78 5.35 8.90
C ALA A 183 -13.97 6.24 8.52
N GLY A 184 -14.82 5.80 7.57
CA GLY A 184 -15.82 6.66 6.93
C GLY A 184 -15.17 7.91 6.33
N ALA A 185 -14.04 7.73 5.65
CA ALA A 185 -13.28 8.79 5.02
C ALA A 185 -13.74 9.02 3.57
N ALA A 186 -13.46 10.20 3.03
CA ALA A 186 -13.72 10.52 1.63
C ALA A 186 -12.68 9.88 0.71
N ALA A 187 -11.43 9.80 1.18
CA ALA A 187 -10.35 9.08 0.54
C ALA A 187 -9.52 8.30 1.57
N GLY A 188 -8.83 7.26 1.11
CA GLY A 188 -7.70 6.64 1.77
C GLY A 188 -6.51 6.74 0.85
N VAL A 189 -5.38 7.18 1.39
CA VAL A 189 -4.19 7.53 0.60
C VAL A 189 -2.97 6.93 1.28
N VAL A 190 -2.16 6.19 0.54
CA VAL A 190 -0.88 5.68 1.02
C VAL A 190 0.25 6.46 0.38
N LEU A 191 1.13 6.97 1.23
CA LEU A 191 2.35 7.65 0.83
C LEU A 191 3.57 6.82 1.21
N LEU A 192 4.56 6.75 0.32
CA LEU A 192 5.85 6.12 0.58
C LEU A 192 6.99 7.15 0.49
N PRO A 193 8.11 6.93 1.20
CA PRO A 193 9.30 7.77 1.09
C PRO A 193 9.87 7.77 -0.33
N THR A 194 10.32 8.94 -0.79
CA THR A 194 11.06 9.10 -2.05
C THR A 194 12.56 9.20 -1.77
N ASP A 195 13.41 8.93 -2.77
CA ASP A 195 14.88 9.08 -2.65
C ASP A 195 15.33 10.50 -2.25
N GLU A 196 14.55 11.53 -2.62
CA GLU A 196 14.81 12.93 -2.25
C GLU A 196 14.48 13.27 -0.79
N GLY A 197 14.00 12.30 0.00
CA GLY A 197 13.62 12.49 1.41
C GLY A 197 12.23 13.09 1.64
N GLY A 198 11.41 13.19 0.59
CA GLY A 198 9.99 13.53 0.64
C GLY A 198 9.09 12.30 0.77
N MET A 199 7.81 12.49 0.48
CA MET A 199 6.84 11.40 0.37
C MET A 199 6.04 11.53 -0.93
N GLU A 200 5.75 10.43 -1.59
CA GLU A 200 4.90 10.39 -2.79
C GLU A 200 3.63 9.59 -2.51
N ILE A 201 2.49 10.06 -3.03
CA ILE A 201 1.26 9.26 -3.04
C ILE A 201 1.39 8.15 -4.07
N VAL A 202 1.53 6.90 -3.63
CA VAL A 202 1.67 5.73 -4.51
C VAL A 202 0.36 4.97 -4.71
N ALA A 203 -0.61 5.14 -3.81
CA ALA A 203 -1.92 4.50 -3.91
C ALA A 203 -3.00 5.39 -3.29
N ALA A 204 -4.17 5.40 -3.92
CA ALA A 204 -5.33 6.12 -3.43
C ALA A 204 -6.61 5.33 -3.71
N SER A 205 -7.57 5.46 -2.79
CA SER A 205 -8.96 5.10 -3.00
C SER A 205 -9.79 6.31 -2.63
N ALA A 206 -10.57 6.86 -3.56
CA ALA A 206 -11.52 7.92 -3.27
C ALA A 206 -12.83 7.67 -4.03
N LEU A 207 -13.94 8.24 -3.54
CA LEU A 207 -15.24 8.10 -4.21
C LEU A 207 -15.34 8.93 -5.50
N ASP A 208 -14.64 10.07 -5.52
CA ASP A 208 -14.68 11.06 -6.60
C ASP A 208 -13.23 11.40 -7.01
N ASP A 209 -12.49 10.42 -7.59
CA ASP A 209 -11.11 10.62 -8.04
C ASP A 209 -11.03 10.90 -9.55
N PRO A 210 -10.60 12.09 -9.99
CA PRO A 210 -10.31 12.35 -11.39
C PRO A 210 -8.94 11.80 -11.85
N GLY A 211 -8.19 11.10 -10.98
CA GLY A 211 -6.93 10.42 -11.32
C GLY A 211 -5.67 11.24 -11.06
N ASP A 212 -5.77 12.37 -10.34
CA ASP A 212 -4.65 13.29 -10.08
C ASP A 212 -4.13 13.24 -8.63
N ILE A 213 -4.61 12.29 -7.82
CA ILE A 213 -4.15 12.12 -6.44
C ILE A 213 -2.81 11.35 -6.40
N VAL A 214 -2.69 10.28 -7.18
CA VAL A 214 -1.45 9.47 -7.27
C VAL A 214 -0.34 10.29 -7.96
N GLY A 215 0.89 10.18 -7.47
CA GLY A 215 2.05 10.96 -7.94
C GLY A 215 2.19 12.34 -7.31
N THR A 216 1.29 12.74 -6.39
CA THR A 216 1.46 13.99 -5.65
C THR A 216 2.56 13.85 -4.60
N ASN A 217 3.49 14.80 -4.56
CA ASN A 217 4.62 14.78 -3.64
C ASN A 217 4.46 15.75 -2.46
N ILE A 218 4.89 15.29 -1.29
CA ILE A 218 5.16 16.11 -0.11
C ILE A 218 6.67 16.36 -0.05
N ALA A 219 7.05 17.63 -0.17
CA ALA A 219 8.44 18.03 -0.15
C ALA A 219 9.14 17.70 1.20
N PRO A 220 10.44 17.42 1.17
CA PRO A 220 11.26 17.29 2.38
C PRO A 220 11.11 18.50 3.31
N GLY A 221 11.13 18.27 4.62
CA GLY A 221 11.02 19.35 5.61
C GLY A 221 9.62 19.95 5.78
N SER A 222 8.59 19.43 5.09
CA SER A 222 7.20 19.79 5.35
C SER A 222 6.85 19.61 6.85
N PRO A 223 6.15 20.55 7.50
CA PRO A 223 5.84 20.45 8.93
C PRO A 223 5.10 19.16 9.32
N VAL A 224 4.25 18.66 8.41
CA VAL A 224 3.54 17.38 8.60
C VAL A 224 4.49 16.19 8.49
N LEU A 225 5.43 16.23 7.53
CA LEU A 225 6.40 15.15 7.35
C LEU A 225 7.36 15.06 8.55
N VAL A 226 7.83 16.20 9.06
CA VAL A 226 8.70 16.25 10.25
C VAL A 226 8.04 15.56 11.45
N GLN A 227 6.75 15.79 11.67
CA GLN A 227 6.01 15.16 12.76
C GLN A 227 5.76 13.65 12.50
N LEU A 228 5.48 13.26 11.26
CA LEU A 228 5.30 11.84 10.91
C LEU A 228 6.60 11.04 11.05
N LEU A 229 7.75 11.64 10.74
CA LEU A 229 9.07 11.03 10.90
C LEU A 229 9.40 10.74 12.37
N SER A 230 8.84 11.50 13.32
CA SER A 230 8.95 11.19 14.75
C SER A 230 7.97 10.12 15.24
N GLY A 231 7.19 9.50 14.33
CA GLY A 231 6.20 8.48 14.66
C GLY A 231 4.89 9.06 15.24
N GLU A 232 4.69 10.37 15.19
CA GLU A 232 3.49 11.00 15.72
C GLU A 232 2.40 11.15 14.64
N PRO A 233 1.16 10.67 14.89
CA PRO A 233 0.03 10.94 14.02
C PRO A 233 -0.30 12.44 13.93
N VAL A 234 -0.65 12.89 12.73
CA VAL A 234 -1.06 14.28 12.48
C VAL A 234 -2.59 14.34 12.32
N TYR A 235 -3.24 15.17 13.11
CA TYR A 235 -4.68 15.43 13.02
C TYR A 235 -4.92 16.88 12.58
N ILE A 236 -5.84 17.04 11.63
CA ILE A 236 -6.15 18.31 10.97
C ILE A 236 -7.66 18.50 10.96
N ASP A 237 -8.11 19.71 11.33
CA ASP A 237 -9.54 20.04 11.34
C ASP A 237 -10.06 20.45 9.94
N ASP A 238 -9.24 21.14 9.14
CA ASP A 238 -9.55 21.45 7.73
C ASP A 238 -8.28 21.49 6.87
N SER A 239 -8.04 20.44 6.08
CA SER A 239 -6.90 20.31 5.19
C SER A 239 -6.78 21.42 4.16
N ALA A 240 -7.89 22.03 3.75
CA ALA A 240 -7.85 23.08 2.75
C ALA A 240 -7.27 24.41 3.29
N THR A 241 -7.31 24.61 4.61
CA THR A 241 -6.91 25.87 5.26
C THR A 241 -5.74 25.71 6.23
N ASP A 242 -5.36 24.48 6.60
CA ASP A 242 -4.22 24.22 7.48
C ASP A 242 -2.89 24.61 6.78
N PRO A 243 -2.07 25.48 7.38
CA PRO A 243 -0.84 25.97 6.77
C PRO A 243 0.24 24.88 6.61
N ARG A 244 0.12 23.74 7.29
CA ARG A 244 1.04 22.61 7.16
C ARG A 244 0.77 21.79 5.89
N MET A 245 -0.38 21.98 5.24
CA MET A 245 -0.75 21.28 4.01
C MET A 245 -0.22 22.02 2.78
N THR A 246 0.74 21.40 2.09
CA THR A 246 1.43 22.00 0.94
C THR A 246 0.97 21.45 -0.41
N THR A 247 0.35 20.27 -0.44
CA THR A 247 -0.09 19.60 -1.67
C THR A 247 -1.25 20.31 -2.35
N HIS A 248 -1.38 20.17 -3.68
CA HIS A 248 -2.48 20.79 -4.45
C HIS A 248 -3.85 20.14 -4.16
N VAL A 249 -3.85 18.83 -3.85
CA VAL A 249 -5.08 18.07 -3.54
C VAL A 249 -5.76 18.48 -2.24
N ARG A 250 -5.06 19.24 -1.36
CA ARG A 250 -5.56 19.61 -0.02
C ARG A 250 -6.90 20.34 -0.05
N THR A 251 -7.16 21.13 -1.09
CA THR A 251 -8.32 22.04 -1.20
C THR A 251 -9.65 21.29 -1.29
N ARG A 252 -9.61 19.99 -1.61
CA ARG A 252 -10.75 19.09 -1.73
C ARG A 252 -11.24 18.54 -0.39
N PHE A 253 -10.40 18.63 0.65
CA PHE A 253 -10.59 17.89 1.89
C PHE A 253 -10.75 18.80 3.10
N GLY A 254 -11.49 18.30 4.09
CA GLY A 254 -11.76 18.94 5.37
C GLY A 254 -10.99 18.25 6.50
N PRO A 255 -11.66 17.72 7.54
CA PRO A 255 -10.99 17.02 8.62
C PRO A 255 -10.20 15.81 8.11
N SER A 256 -8.96 15.68 8.55
CA SER A 256 -8.03 14.66 8.07
C SER A 256 -7.18 14.11 9.20
N MET A 257 -6.79 12.84 9.07
CA MET A 257 -5.74 12.24 9.89
C MET A 257 -4.68 11.61 9.01
N MET A 258 -3.42 11.77 9.39
CA MET A 258 -2.27 11.16 8.74
C MET A 258 -1.54 10.31 9.77
N LEU A 259 -1.40 9.03 9.46
CA LEU A 259 -0.99 8.00 10.39
C LEU A 259 0.33 7.42 9.89
N PRO A 260 1.40 7.44 10.68
CA PRO A 260 2.66 6.85 10.29
C PRO A 260 2.51 5.34 10.18
N LEU A 261 2.97 4.76 9.07
CA LEU A 261 3.16 3.33 8.92
C LEU A 261 4.58 3.05 9.39
N GLN A 262 4.74 2.73 10.68
CA GLN A 262 6.05 2.57 11.32
C GLN A 262 6.23 1.14 11.84
N SER A 263 7.43 0.59 11.67
CA SER A 263 7.86 -0.65 12.31
C SER A 263 9.31 -0.52 12.76
N GLY A 264 9.64 -0.99 13.97
CA GLY A 264 11.01 -0.93 14.50
C GLY A 264 11.62 0.47 14.58
N GLY A 265 10.80 1.52 14.75
CA GLY A 265 11.26 2.92 14.80
C GLY A 265 11.48 3.57 13.43
N ARG A 266 11.34 2.85 12.31
CA ARG A 266 11.48 3.38 10.95
C ARG A 266 10.12 3.68 10.32
N LEU A 267 9.95 4.88 9.76
CA LEU A 267 8.80 5.23 8.94
C LEU A 267 8.90 4.51 7.59
N ILE A 268 7.97 3.59 7.32
CA ILE A 268 7.85 2.86 6.05
C ILE A 268 6.99 3.65 5.07
N GLY A 269 5.98 4.35 5.60
CA GLY A 269 5.01 5.08 4.79
C GLY A 269 4.08 5.91 5.66
N THR A 270 3.06 6.50 5.05
CA THR A 270 1.99 7.22 5.76
C THR A 270 0.65 6.83 5.18
N LEU A 271 -0.34 6.61 6.04
CA LEU A 271 -1.74 6.43 5.67
C LEU A 271 -2.52 7.71 6.00
N ALA A 272 -3.00 8.40 4.97
CA ALA A 272 -3.84 9.59 5.12
C ALA A 272 -5.31 9.27 4.85
N LEU A 273 -6.18 9.74 5.74
CA LEU A 273 -7.62 9.52 5.72
C LEU A 273 -8.33 10.87 5.83
N PRO A 274 -8.50 11.59 4.71
CA PRO A 274 -9.25 12.83 4.68
C PRO A 274 -10.76 12.61 4.54
N ARG A 275 -11.56 13.50 5.14
CA ARG A 275 -13.02 13.63 4.91
C ARG A 275 -13.33 14.78 3.96
N LYS A 276 -14.55 14.80 3.43
CA LYS A 276 -15.06 15.95 2.65
C LYS A 276 -15.08 17.21 3.53
N ARG A 277 -14.93 18.38 2.89
CA ARG A 277 -15.04 19.67 3.58
C ARG A 277 -16.37 19.80 4.30
N GLY A 278 -16.34 20.34 5.52
CA GLY A 278 -17.51 20.43 6.40
C GLY A 278 -17.94 19.10 7.03
N GLY A 279 -17.22 18.00 6.79
CA GLY A 279 -17.48 16.72 7.45
C GLY A 279 -17.24 16.77 8.97
N ARG A 280 -17.73 15.76 9.69
CA ARG A 280 -17.52 15.65 11.15
C ARG A 280 -16.02 15.45 11.48
N PRO A 281 -15.50 16.05 12.55
CA PRO A 281 -14.14 15.78 13.04
C PRO A 281 -13.93 14.31 13.40
N TYR A 282 -12.67 13.87 13.40
CA TYR A 282 -12.28 12.55 13.92
C TYR A 282 -12.34 12.53 15.44
N THR A 283 -13.15 11.60 15.97
CA THR A 283 -13.28 11.38 17.42
C THR A 283 -12.04 10.70 17.99
N ALA A 284 -11.86 10.74 19.32
CA ALA A 284 -10.74 10.03 19.96
C ALA A 284 -10.75 8.51 19.67
N VAL A 285 -11.94 7.91 19.54
CA VAL A 285 -12.10 6.50 19.18
C VAL A 285 -11.67 6.25 17.73
N ASP A 286 -12.09 7.12 16.79
CA ASP A 286 -11.67 7.00 15.38
C ASP A 286 -10.14 7.05 15.26
N ARG A 287 -9.50 7.99 15.98
CA ARG A 287 -8.05 8.19 15.98
C ARG A 287 -7.32 6.97 16.54
N LEU A 288 -7.78 6.42 17.66
CA LEU A 288 -7.18 5.25 18.29
C LEU A 288 -7.23 4.02 17.37
N LEU A 289 -8.41 3.69 16.85
CA LEU A 289 -8.61 2.51 16.00
C LEU A 289 -7.82 2.60 14.70
N ALA A 290 -7.82 3.78 14.06
CA ALA A 290 -7.06 3.98 12.84
C ALA A 290 -5.54 3.90 13.07
N THR A 291 -5.04 4.40 14.20
CA THR A 291 -3.61 4.30 14.56
C THR A 291 -3.19 2.83 14.77
N GLN A 292 -4.04 2.04 15.44
CA GLN A 292 -3.80 0.61 15.61
C GLN A 292 -3.77 -0.13 14.27
N PHE A 293 -4.73 0.17 13.40
CA PHE A 293 -4.77 -0.39 12.05
C PHE A 293 -3.54 0.00 11.22
N ALA A 294 -3.12 1.27 11.26
CA ALA A 294 -1.90 1.72 10.58
C ALA A 294 -0.65 0.99 11.09
N SER A 295 -0.57 0.73 12.39
CA SER A 295 0.54 -0.04 13.00
C SER A 295 0.55 -1.49 12.51
N GLN A 296 -0.62 -2.14 12.41
CA GLN A 296 -0.73 -3.51 11.89
C GLN A 296 -0.41 -3.57 10.38
N ALA A 297 -0.91 -2.61 9.60
CA ALA A 297 -0.59 -2.49 8.18
C ALA A 297 0.91 -2.29 7.95
N ALA A 298 1.57 -1.48 8.80
CA ALA A 298 3.02 -1.28 8.74
C ALA A 298 3.80 -2.58 8.96
N LEU A 299 3.40 -3.39 9.95
CA LEU A 299 4.00 -4.71 10.17
C LEU A 299 3.78 -5.64 8.97
N ALA A 300 2.55 -5.68 8.44
CA ALA A 300 2.23 -6.49 7.27
C ALA A 300 3.04 -6.07 6.04
N LEU A 301 3.28 -4.77 5.83
CA LEU A 301 4.15 -4.26 4.76
C LEU A 301 5.60 -4.72 4.91
N VAL A 302 6.16 -4.68 6.13
CA VAL A 302 7.52 -5.21 6.38
C VAL A 302 7.60 -6.71 6.11
N LEU A 303 6.59 -7.46 6.54
CA LEU A 303 6.55 -8.90 6.32
C LEU A 303 6.42 -9.24 4.83
N ALA A 304 5.58 -8.52 4.10
CA ALA A 304 5.42 -8.67 2.66
C ALA A 304 6.72 -8.37 1.91
N ASP A 305 7.39 -7.26 2.24
CA ASP A 305 8.69 -6.91 1.67
C ASP A 305 9.76 -7.97 1.97
N ALA A 306 9.83 -8.44 3.23
CA ALA A 306 10.75 -9.49 3.63
C ALA A 306 10.49 -10.82 2.90
N GLN A 307 9.22 -11.18 2.71
CA GLN A 307 8.85 -12.40 1.99
C GLN A 307 9.19 -12.30 0.50
N HIS A 308 8.88 -11.16 -0.13
CA HIS A 308 9.26 -10.91 -1.52
C HIS A 308 10.79 -10.96 -1.73
N ASN A 309 11.56 -10.35 -0.82
CA ASN A 309 13.02 -10.39 -0.85
C ASN A 309 13.56 -11.81 -0.66
N ARG A 310 12.95 -12.61 0.22
CA ARG A 310 13.31 -14.01 0.43
C ARG A 310 13.02 -14.87 -0.79
N GLU A 311 11.87 -14.67 -1.44
CA GLU A 311 11.51 -15.37 -2.68
C GLU A 311 12.51 -15.04 -3.80
N ARG A 312 12.90 -13.76 -3.95
CA ARG A 312 13.95 -13.35 -4.90
C ARG A 312 15.30 -13.98 -4.59
N LEU A 313 15.69 -14.01 -3.32
CA LEU A 313 16.95 -14.64 -2.91
C LEU A 313 16.94 -16.15 -3.19
N ALA A 314 15.84 -16.84 -2.90
CA ALA A 314 15.71 -18.27 -3.19
C ALA A 314 15.83 -18.56 -4.69
N VAL A 315 15.27 -17.71 -5.55
CA VAL A 315 15.46 -17.81 -7.02
C VAL A 315 16.93 -17.63 -7.39
N PHE A 316 17.67 -16.71 -6.76
CA PHE A 316 19.09 -16.53 -7.02
C PHE A 316 19.94 -17.71 -6.55
N GLU A 317 19.69 -18.23 -5.34
CA GLU A 317 20.38 -19.42 -4.82
C GLU A 317 20.15 -20.65 -5.70
N ASP A 318 18.93 -20.81 -6.23
CA ASP A 318 18.58 -21.90 -7.14
C ASP A 318 19.32 -21.78 -8.48
N ARG A 319 19.36 -20.57 -9.06
CA ARG A 319 20.12 -20.29 -10.29
C ARG A 319 21.62 -20.55 -10.13
N ASP A 320 22.21 -20.11 -9.02
CA ASP A 320 23.63 -20.37 -8.72
C ASP A 320 23.92 -21.85 -8.51
N ARG A 321 22.97 -22.60 -7.91
CA ARG A 321 23.08 -24.05 -7.80
C ARG A 321 23.05 -24.72 -9.16
N ILE A 322 22.09 -24.36 -10.02
CA ILE A 322 21.97 -24.90 -11.39
C ILE A 322 23.25 -24.59 -12.18
N ALA A 323 23.75 -23.36 -12.10
CA ALA A 323 24.99 -22.96 -12.76
C ALA A 323 26.20 -23.83 -12.33
N ARG A 324 26.34 -24.10 -11.03
CA ARG A 324 27.38 -25.00 -10.51
C ARG A 324 27.21 -26.45 -10.98
N ASP A 325 25.99 -26.98 -10.93
CA ASP A 325 25.71 -28.36 -11.37
C ASP A 325 25.96 -28.54 -12.86
N LEU A 326 25.61 -27.56 -13.70
CA LEU A 326 25.92 -27.56 -15.13
C LEU A 326 27.43 -27.52 -15.37
N HIS A 327 28.16 -26.68 -14.64
CA HIS A 327 29.61 -26.61 -14.75
C HIS A 327 30.28 -27.94 -14.36
N ASP A 328 29.91 -28.50 -13.21
CA ASP A 328 30.60 -29.67 -12.66
C ASP A 328 30.20 -30.97 -13.37
N LEU A 329 28.94 -31.09 -13.82
CA LEU A 329 28.45 -32.33 -14.42
C LEU A 329 28.50 -32.32 -15.94
N VAL A 330 28.02 -31.23 -16.57
CA VAL A 330 27.84 -31.19 -18.03
C VAL A 330 29.13 -30.77 -18.70
N VAL A 331 29.68 -29.62 -18.34
CA VAL A 331 30.90 -29.10 -18.98
C VAL A 331 32.09 -30.05 -18.78
N GLN A 332 32.32 -30.56 -17.56
CA GLN A 332 33.43 -31.50 -17.32
C GLN A 332 33.30 -32.81 -18.11
N ARG A 333 32.08 -33.35 -18.28
CA ARG A 333 31.86 -34.57 -19.06
C ARG A 333 32.07 -34.35 -20.55
N LEU A 334 31.56 -33.24 -21.09
CA LEU A 334 31.79 -32.87 -22.48
C LEU A 334 33.29 -32.73 -22.77
N PHE A 335 34.03 -32.05 -21.89
CA PHE A 335 35.49 -31.90 -22.01
C PHE A 335 36.23 -33.26 -21.99
N ALA A 336 35.80 -34.19 -21.14
CA ALA A 336 36.37 -35.53 -21.09
C ALA A 336 36.09 -36.32 -22.38
N THR A 337 34.87 -36.22 -22.91
CA THR A 337 34.48 -36.86 -24.18
C THR A 337 35.26 -36.27 -25.35
N GLU A 338 35.38 -34.95 -25.41
CA GLU A 338 36.18 -34.22 -26.39
C GLU A 338 37.64 -34.71 -26.38
N MET A 339 38.28 -34.78 -25.21
CA MET A 339 39.65 -35.30 -25.09
C MET A 339 39.80 -36.76 -25.57
N MET A 340 38.79 -37.62 -25.34
CA MET A 340 38.81 -39.01 -25.81
C MET A 340 38.70 -39.10 -27.34
N LEU A 341 37.81 -38.31 -27.95
CA LEU A 341 37.65 -38.23 -29.40
C LEU A 341 38.92 -37.66 -30.04
N GLU A 342 39.48 -36.62 -29.45
CA GLU A 342 40.72 -35.98 -29.89
C GLU A 342 41.93 -36.93 -29.84
N SER A 343 42.04 -37.73 -28.77
CA SER A 343 43.06 -38.78 -28.68
C SER A 343 42.85 -39.90 -29.71
N THR A 344 41.61 -40.18 -30.09
CA THR A 344 41.27 -41.20 -31.09
C THR A 344 41.57 -40.69 -32.50
N ARG A 345 41.23 -39.43 -32.80
CA ARG A 345 41.56 -38.72 -34.03
C ARG A 345 43.06 -38.77 -34.32
N ARG A 346 43.89 -38.39 -33.33
CA ARG A 346 45.36 -38.45 -33.42
C ARG A 346 45.92 -39.83 -33.73
N ARG A 347 45.20 -40.91 -33.40
CA ARG A 347 45.62 -42.31 -33.65
C ARG A 347 45.09 -42.89 -34.96
N ALA A 348 44.01 -42.33 -35.52
CA ALA A 348 43.37 -42.82 -36.73
C ALA A 348 44.16 -42.48 -38.02
N GLY A 349 45.08 -41.52 -37.97
CA GLY A 349 45.84 -41.05 -39.14
C GLY A 349 45.05 -40.07 -40.00
N GLU A 350 45.51 -39.81 -41.23
CA GLU A 350 44.81 -38.96 -42.20
C GLU A 350 43.78 -39.80 -43.00
N GLY A 351 42.56 -39.27 -43.13
CA GLY A 351 41.47 -39.91 -43.90
C GLY A 351 40.07 -39.56 -43.37
N GLU A 352 39.04 -40.05 -44.06
CA GLU A 352 37.61 -39.73 -43.85
C GLU A 352 37.13 -39.91 -42.39
N LEU A 353 37.67 -40.91 -41.67
CA LEU A 353 37.35 -41.15 -40.25
C LEU A 353 37.94 -40.08 -39.31
N SER A 354 39.09 -39.52 -39.67
CA SER A 354 39.77 -38.44 -38.93
C SER A 354 39.00 -37.12 -39.08
N ASP A 355 38.51 -36.85 -40.29
CA ASP A 355 37.67 -35.68 -40.60
C ASP A 355 36.34 -35.74 -39.84
N LEU A 356 35.68 -36.91 -39.81
CA LEU A 356 34.44 -37.12 -39.03
C LEU A 356 34.66 -36.92 -37.52
N LEU A 357 35.79 -37.41 -36.98
CA LEU A 357 36.14 -37.21 -35.57
C LEU A 357 36.49 -35.74 -35.27
N GLY A 358 37.09 -35.02 -36.24
CA GLY A 358 37.33 -33.58 -36.13
C GLY A 358 36.03 -32.80 -36.01
N HIS A 359 35.08 -33.02 -36.91
CA HIS A 359 33.76 -32.38 -36.85
C HIS A 359 33.03 -32.65 -35.52
N ALA A 360 33.13 -33.87 -34.97
CA ALA A 360 32.52 -34.19 -33.68
C ALA A 360 33.19 -33.47 -32.49
N VAL A 361 34.50 -33.21 -32.56
CA VAL A 361 35.22 -32.41 -31.55
C VAL A 361 34.80 -30.95 -31.64
N ASP A 362 34.74 -30.38 -32.84
CA ASP A 362 34.34 -28.99 -33.07
C ASP A 362 32.90 -28.72 -32.58
N GLU A 363 31.96 -29.64 -32.82
CA GLU A 363 30.59 -29.58 -32.30
C GLU A 363 30.53 -29.64 -30.76
N LEU A 364 31.39 -30.45 -30.12
CA LEU A 364 31.46 -30.52 -28.66
C LEU A 364 32.03 -29.23 -28.05
N ASP A 365 33.04 -28.63 -28.67
CA ASP A 365 33.62 -27.36 -28.20
C ASP A 365 32.60 -26.22 -28.32
N SER A 366 31.88 -26.15 -29.45
CA SER A 366 30.75 -25.24 -29.63
C SER A 366 29.69 -25.42 -28.54
N THR A 367 29.28 -26.67 -28.26
CA THR A 367 28.32 -26.99 -27.21
C THR A 367 28.84 -26.59 -25.81
N ILE A 368 30.12 -26.81 -25.52
CA ILE A 368 30.75 -26.39 -24.25
C ILE A 368 30.67 -24.87 -24.10
N GLN A 369 30.91 -24.13 -25.18
CA GLN A 369 30.87 -22.68 -25.18
C GLN A 369 29.45 -22.12 -25.02
N GLU A 370 28.44 -22.73 -25.64
CA GLU A 370 27.02 -22.41 -25.42
C GLU A 370 26.59 -22.65 -23.96
N VAL A 371 26.98 -23.79 -23.39
CA VAL A 371 26.68 -24.13 -21.99
C VAL A 371 27.35 -23.13 -21.05
N ARG A 372 28.61 -22.74 -21.29
CA ARG A 372 29.31 -21.70 -20.51
C ARG A 372 28.61 -20.35 -20.58
N THR A 373 28.13 -19.96 -21.75
CA THR A 373 27.37 -18.72 -21.95
C THR A 373 26.06 -18.75 -21.16
N THR A 374 25.37 -19.89 -21.15
CA THR A 374 24.14 -20.12 -20.38
C THR A 374 24.38 -20.07 -18.87
N ILE A 375 25.45 -20.73 -18.38
CA ILE A 375 25.87 -20.70 -16.97
C ILE A 375 26.13 -19.25 -16.53
N PHE A 376 26.83 -18.48 -17.36
CA PHE A 376 27.12 -17.08 -17.06
C PHE A 376 25.85 -16.22 -17.00
N ALA A 377 24.91 -16.42 -17.94
CA ALA A 377 23.61 -15.74 -17.91
C ALA A 377 22.78 -16.09 -16.68
N LEU A 378 22.87 -17.32 -16.16
CA LEU A 378 22.19 -17.75 -14.93
C LEU A 378 22.78 -17.10 -13.67
N GLN A 379 24.10 -16.88 -13.63
CA GLN A 379 24.82 -16.22 -12.53
C GLN A 379 24.64 -14.70 -12.52
N GLN A 380 24.18 -14.10 -13.63
CA GLN A 380 23.93 -12.66 -13.68
C GLN A 380 22.52 -12.31 -13.17
N PRO A 381 22.39 -11.40 -12.18
CA PRO A 381 21.08 -10.94 -11.73
C PRO A 381 20.38 -10.14 -12.86
N PRO A 382 19.10 -10.45 -13.18
CA PRO A 382 18.39 -9.87 -14.31
C PRO A 382 17.90 -8.42 -14.11
N ALA A 383 18.03 -7.85 -12.91
CA ALA A 383 17.34 -6.61 -12.54
C ALA A 383 18.18 -5.32 -12.57
N ASP A 384 19.52 -5.42 -12.59
CA ASP A 384 20.37 -4.24 -12.75
C ASP A 384 20.89 -4.14 -14.20
N ALA A 385 21.12 -2.93 -14.68
CA ALA A 385 21.87 -2.72 -15.92
C ALA A 385 23.17 -3.54 -15.83
N PRO A 386 23.56 -4.30 -16.88
CA PRO A 386 24.75 -5.12 -16.79
C PRO A 386 25.91 -4.15 -16.57
N THR A 387 26.55 -4.24 -15.42
CA THR A 387 27.68 -3.36 -15.08
C THR A 387 28.89 -3.76 -15.92
N SER A 388 29.08 -5.06 -16.14
CA SER A 388 30.14 -5.65 -16.96
C SER A 388 29.94 -5.40 -18.46
N LEU A 389 31.04 -5.15 -19.20
CA LEU A 389 31.03 -5.03 -20.66
C LEU A 389 30.52 -6.31 -21.31
N ARG A 390 30.94 -7.48 -20.82
CA ARG A 390 30.48 -8.79 -21.31
C ARG A 390 28.95 -8.91 -21.25
N GLY A 391 28.35 -8.55 -20.13
CA GLY A 391 26.88 -8.54 -19.96
C GLY A 391 26.17 -7.55 -20.88
N LYS A 392 26.78 -6.39 -21.18
CA LYS A 392 26.23 -5.41 -22.15
C LYS A 392 26.26 -5.96 -23.57
N VAL A 393 27.36 -6.60 -23.99
CA VAL A 393 27.50 -7.23 -25.32
C VAL A 393 26.48 -8.35 -25.49
N LEU A 394 26.38 -9.27 -24.52
CA LEU A 394 25.41 -10.38 -24.55
C LEU A 394 23.96 -9.89 -24.60
N ARG A 395 23.65 -8.78 -23.92
CA ARG A 395 22.30 -8.18 -23.98
C ARG A 395 22.00 -7.59 -25.36
N GLU A 396 22.95 -6.88 -25.96
CA GLU A 396 22.75 -6.30 -27.30
C GLU A 396 22.57 -7.41 -28.37
N THR A 397 23.36 -8.49 -28.31
CA THR A 397 23.20 -9.61 -29.25
C THR A 397 21.91 -10.40 -29.03
N ALA A 398 21.51 -10.64 -27.76
CA ALA A 398 20.23 -11.24 -27.44
C ALA A 398 19.03 -10.37 -27.88
N GLY A 399 19.16 -9.04 -27.77
CA GLY A 399 18.17 -8.09 -28.28
C GLY A 399 18.01 -8.15 -29.81
N ALA A 400 19.12 -8.38 -30.52
CA ALA A 400 19.10 -8.54 -31.98
C ALA A 400 18.50 -9.86 -32.44
N ALA A 401 18.53 -10.92 -31.61
CA ALA A 401 18.02 -12.24 -31.97
C ALA A 401 16.54 -12.23 -32.40
N ALA A 402 15.71 -11.39 -31.77
CA ALA A 402 14.29 -11.25 -32.12
C ALA A 402 14.07 -10.68 -33.53
N LEU A 403 15.00 -9.86 -34.03
CA LEU A 403 14.96 -9.27 -35.37
C LEU A 403 15.59 -10.20 -36.41
N LEU A 404 16.65 -10.92 -36.03
CA LEU A 404 17.40 -11.82 -36.91
C LEU A 404 16.71 -13.17 -37.10
N GLY A 405 15.88 -13.61 -36.14
CA GLY A 405 15.21 -14.92 -36.18
C GLY A 405 16.09 -16.09 -35.72
N PHE A 406 17.35 -15.83 -35.35
CA PHE A 406 18.29 -16.76 -34.74
C PHE A 406 19.19 -16.02 -33.74
N GLN A 407 19.92 -16.77 -32.91
CA GLN A 407 20.79 -16.21 -31.87
C GLN A 407 22.24 -16.08 -32.39
N PRO A 408 22.84 -14.87 -32.43
CA PRO A 408 24.26 -14.71 -32.77
C PRO A 408 25.17 -15.41 -31.76
N SER A 409 26.25 -16.02 -32.23
CA SER A 409 27.32 -16.55 -31.39
C SER A 409 28.21 -15.41 -30.90
N VAL A 410 28.69 -15.51 -29.65
CA VAL A 410 29.52 -14.46 -29.02
C VAL A 410 30.73 -15.08 -28.33
N HIS A 411 31.91 -14.65 -28.73
CA HIS A 411 33.20 -15.08 -28.22
C HIS A 411 33.94 -13.92 -27.55
N PHE A 412 34.61 -14.22 -26.43
CA PHE A 412 35.39 -13.24 -25.69
C PHE A 412 36.80 -13.78 -25.47
N THR A 413 37.79 -13.04 -25.96
CA THR A 413 39.20 -13.39 -25.78
C THR A 413 39.82 -12.45 -24.74
N GLY A 414 40.42 -13.02 -23.69
CA GLY A 414 41.04 -12.26 -22.60
C GLY A 414 40.05 -11.74 -21.53
N ALA A 415 40.60 -11.00 -20.56
CA ALA A 415 39.85 -10.49 -19.40
C ALA A 415 39.12 -9.17 -19.73
N VAL A 416 38.12 -9.26 -20.61
CA VAL A 416 37.39 -8.13 -21.20
C VAL A 416 36.84 -7.15 -20.14
N ASP A 417 36.29 -7.66 -19.03
CA ASP A 417 35.68 -6.80 -18.00
C ASP A 417 36.71 -6.02 -17.16
N THR A 418 37.98 -6.46 -17.12
CA THR A 418 39.04 -5.79 -16.36
C THR A 418 40.00 -4.99 -17.25
N LEU A 419 40.20 -5.44 -18.49
CA LEU A 419 41.18 -4.85 -19.40
C LEU A 419 40.57 -3.78 -20.32
N VAL A 420 39.24 -3.72 -20.47
CA VAL A 420 38.58 -2.72 -21.31
C VAL A 420 38.00 -1.59 -20.45
N GLU A 421 38.56 -0.40 -20.60
CA GLU A 421 38.10 0.80 -19.88
C GLU A 421 36.64 1.16 -20.20
N ASP A 422 35.91 1.67 -19.21
CA ASP A 422 34.50 2.06 -19.33
C ASP A 422 34.25 3.08 -20.45
N THR A 423 35.22 3.93 -20.75
CA THR A 423 35.21 4.92 -21.84
C THR A 423 35.06 4.28 -23.22
N LEU A 424 35.58 3.05 -23.39
CA LEU A 424 35.55 2.30 -24.64
C LEU A 424 34.25 1.50 -24.82
N HIS A 425 33.50 1.25 -23.74
CA HIS A 425 32.27 0.43 -23.77
C HIS A 425 31.24 1.02 -24.72
N THR A 426 31.03 2.34 -24.69
CA THR A 426 30.04 3.00 -25.55
C THR A 426 30.39 2.87 -27.02
N GLY A 427 31.67 3.04 -27.37
CA GLY A 427 32.16 2.90 -28.75
C GLY A 427 32.00 1.48 -29.28
N LEU A 428 32.40 0.49 -28.48
CA LEU A 428 32.28 -0.93 -28.82
C LEU A 428 30.82 -1.34 -29.01
N LEU A 429 29.92 -0.95 -28.09
CA LEU A 429 28.49 -1.28 -28.18
C LEU A 429 27.80 -0.56 -29.35
N ALA A 430 28.25 0.64 -29.72
CA ALA A 430 27.77 1.33 -30.90
C ALA A 430 28.20 0.61 -32.19
N ALA A 431 29.47 0.16 -32.26
CA ALA A 431 29.98 -0.61 -33.38
C ALA A 431 29.24 -1.95 -33.52
N LEU A 432 29.05 -2.68 -32.41
CA LEU A 432 28.28 -3.93 -32.37
C LEU A 432 26.85 -3.75 -32.88
N ARG A 433 26.12 -2.74 -32.38
CA ARG A 433 24.76 -2.45 -32.88
C ARG A 433 24.74 -2.11 -34.36
N GLY A 434 25.72 -1.34 -34.83
CA GLY A 434 25.88 -1.00 -36.25
C GLY A 434 26.06 -2.25 -37.11
N ALA A 435 26.93 -3.16 -36.68
CA ALA A 435 27.21 -4.42 -37.38
C ALA A 435 25.99 -5.35 -37.41
N LEU A 436 25.33 -5.57 -36.26
CA LEU A 436 24.12 -6.40 -36.18
C LEU A 436 22.97 -5.84 -37.05
N ALA A 437 22.81 -4.51 -37.07
CA ALA A 437 21.81 -3.86 -37.91
C ALA A 437 22.15 -3.95 -39.41
N ALA A 438 23.45 -3.96 -39.77
CA ALA A 438 23.89 -4.17 -41.13
C ALA A 438 23.63 -5.60 -41.60
N ALA A 439 24.00 -6.60 -40.78
CA ALA A 439 23.73 -8.01 -41.06
C ALA A 439 22.23 -8.29 -41.23
N HIS A 440 21.36 -7.70 -40.39
CA HIS A 440 19.90 -7.84 -40.54
C HIS A 440 19.35 -7.33 -41.88
N ARG A 441 20.04 -6.37 -42.53
CA ARG A 441 19.63 -5.85 -43.85
C ARG A 441 20.11 -6.71 -45.01
N ARG A 442 21.04 -7.64 -44.79
CA ARG A 442 21.53 -8.56 -45.81
C ARG A 442 20.56 -9.73 -45.98
N ALA A 443 20.32 -10.11 -47.23
CA ALA A 443 19.45 -11.25 -47.52
C ALA A 443 20.23 -12.55 -47.31
N GLY A 444 19.58 -13.56 -46.72
CA GLY A 444 20.12 -14.91 -46.62
C GLY A 444 21.09 -15.16 -45.46
N VAL A 445 21.28 -14.21 -44.54
CA VAL A 445 22.09 -14.42 -43.33
C VAL A 445 21.41 -15.46 -42.43
N THR A 446 22.14 -16.51 -42.07
CA THR A 446 21.71 -17.56 -41.15
C THR A 446 22.60 -17.72 -39.93
N SER A 447 23.78 -17.10 -39.94
CA SER A 447 24.72 -17.11 -38.81
C SER A 447 25.45 -15.77 -38.68
N ILE A 448 25.70 -15.36 -37.43
CA ILE A 448 26.52 -14.19 -37.09
C ILE A 448 27.42 -14.57 -35.92
N ASP A 449 28.72 -14.38 -36.09
CA ASP A 449 29.73 -14.55 -35.04
C ASP A 449 30.26 -13.20 -34.58
N VAL A 450 30.27 -12.99 -33.27
CA VAL A 450 30.73 -11.76 -32.61
C VAL A 450 31.92 -12.09 -31.72
N GLU A 451 33.11 -11.65 -32.08
CA GLU A 451 34.32 -11.80 -31.27
C GLU A 451 34.72 -10.47 -30.63
N VAL A 452 34.95 -10.47 -29.31
CA VAL A 452 35.55 -9.35 -28.57
C VAL A 452 36.89 -9.80 -27.99
N ASP A 453 37.99 -9.32 -28.58
CA ASP A 453 39.35 -9.61 -28.16
C ASP A 453 39.95 -8.44 -27.36
N ALA A 454 40.16 -8.72 -26.08
CA ALA A 454 40.84 -7.86 -25.11
C ALA A 454 42.35 -8.13 -25.01
N THR A 455 42.96 -8.81 -25.96
CA THR A 455 44.41 -9.04 -26.03
C THR A 455 44.99 -8.66 -27.39
N ALA A 456 44.16 -8.06 -28.26
CA ALA A 456 44.57 -7.66 -29.60
C ALA A 456 45.69 -6.62 -29.56
N THR A 457 46.72 -6.83 -30.38
CA THR A 457 47.71 -5.81 -30.71
C THR A 457 47.27 -5.10 -31.99
N LEU A 458 47.15 -3.79 -31.92
CA LEU A 458 46.78 -2.94 -33.05
C LEU A 458 47.90 -2.87 -34.10
N PRO A 459 47.60 -2.47 -35.35
CA PRO A 459 48.60 -2.33 -36.41
C PRO A 459 49.76 -1.38 -36.09
N ASP A 460 49.57 -0.47 -35.13
CA ASP A 460 50.57 0.47 -34.64
C ASP A 460 51.43 -0.09 -33.48
N GLY A 461 51.23 -1.37 -33.11
CA GLY A 461 51.98 -2.09 -32.09
C GLY A 461 51.51 -1.86 -30.66
N ARG A 462 50.39 -1.14 -30.45
CA ARG A 462 49.82 -0.91 -29.11
C ARG A 462 48.81 -1.99 -28.74
N ASP A 463 48.66 -2.24 -27.44
CA ASP A 463 47.57 -3.06 -26.93
C ASP A 463 46.23 -2.35 -27.14
N GLY A 464 45.23 -3.11 -27.57
CA GLY A 464 43.93 -2.57 -27.91
C GLY A 464 42.80 -3.54 -27.61
N VAL A 465 41.63 -3.14 -28.06
CA VAL A 465 40.41 -3.95 -28.06
C VAL A 465 39.96 -4.07 -29.50
N ARG A 466 39.73 -5.32 -29.94
CA ARG A 466 39.20 -5.62 -31.26
C ARG A 466 37.81 -6.24 -31.10
N LEU A 467 36.83 -5.70 -31.83
CA LEU A 467 35.53 -6.31 -32.06
C LEU A 467 35.51 -6.78 -33.52
N VAL A 468 35.21 -8.05 -33.74
CA VAL A 468 34.99 -8.62 -35.07
C VAL A 468 33.55 -9.13 -35.11
N VAL A 469 32.79 -8.74 -36.12
CA VAL A 469 31.45 -9.28 -36.38
C VAL A 469 31.42 -9.82 -37.79
N SER A 470 31.29 -11.12 -37.94
CA SER A 470 31.23 -11.82 -39.23
C SER A 470 29.86 -12.44 -39.45
N ASP A 471 29.35 -12.39 -40.67
CA ASP A 471 28.08 -12.99 -41.06
C ASP A 471 28.21 -13.81 -42.35
N ASP A 472 27.33 -14.79 -42.55
CA ASP A 472 27.35 -15.68 -43.72
C ASP A 472 26.57 -15.13 -44.94
N GLY A 473 26.24 -13.84 -44.93
CA GLY A 473 25.50 -13.19 -46.01
C GLY A 473 26.34 -12.93 -47.27
N GLU A 474 25.68 -12.55 -48.36
CA GLU A 474 26.39 -12.06 -49.54
C GLU A 474 26.96 -10.64 -49.30
N PRO A 475 28.24 -10.39 -49.62
CA PRO A 475 28.84 -9.06 -49.49
C PRO A 475 28.14 -8.05 -50.43
N ALA A 476 28.09 -6.78 -50.03
CA ALA A 476 27.51 -5.74 -50.86
C ALA A 476 28.37 -5.49 -52.12
N GLU A 477 27.78 -4.94 -53.20
CA GLU A 477 28.52 -4.61 -54.42
C GLU A 477 29.74 -3.71 -54.10
N GLY A 478 30.95 -4.30 -54.18
CA GLY A 478 32.22 -3.61 -53.92
C GLY A 478 32.92 -3.95 -52.59
N GLU A 479 32.35 -4.80 -51.73
CA GLU A 479 33.01 -5.32 -50.53
C GLU A 479 33.64 -6.71 -50.78
N GLU A 480 34.84 -6.96 -50.23
CA GLU A 480 35.53 -8.25 -50.35
C GLU A 480 35.01 -9.30 -49.35
N ASP A 481 34.39 -8.87 -48.23
CA ASP A 481 33.88 -9.74 -47.16
C ASP A 481 32.77 -9.02 -46.36
N THR A 482 31.96 -9.77 -45.60
CA THR A 482 30.89 -9.25 -44.73
C THR A 482 31.37 -8.85 -43.34
N THR A 483 32.62 -9.19 -43.01
CA THR A 483 33.24 -8.97 -41.70
C THR A 483 33.40 -7.49 -41.37
N VAL A 484 32.82 -7.06 -40.25
CA VAL A 484 33.01 -5.73 -39.68
C VAL A 484 34.03 -5.82 -38.55
N THR A 485 35.16 -5.13 -38.71
CA THR A 485 36.18 -5.01 -37.67
C THR A 485 36.18 -3.60 -37.08
N TRP A 486 36.12 -3.51 -35.75
CA TRP A 486 36.30 -2.28 -35.00
C TRP A 486 37.46 -2.45 -34.03
N GLU A 487 38.38 -1.48 -34.04
CA GLU A 487 39.59 -1.50 -33.23
C GLU A 487 39.79 -0.17 -32.52
N ILE A 488 40.19 -0.22 -31.26
CA ILE A 488 40.59 0.98 -30.51
C ILE A 488 41.76 0.68 -29.58
N GLY A 489 42.66 1.66 -29.43
CA GLY A 489 43.78 1.56 -28.51
C GLY A 489 43.29 1.67 -27.07
N ARG A 490 43.90 0.89 -26.18
CA ARG A 490 43.73 1.07 -24.74
C ARG A 490 44.41 2.32 -24.22
#